data_AF-A0AAV4XM58-F1
#
_entry.id   AF-A0AAV4XM58-F1
#
_cell.length_a   1.000
_cell.length_b   1.000
_cell.length_c   1.000
_cell.angle_alpha   90.00
_cell.angle_beta   90.00
_cell.angle_gamma   90.00
#
_symmetry.space_group_name_H-M   'P 1'
#
loop_
_entity.id
_entity.type
_entity.pdbx_description
1 polymer ?
#
loop_
_entity_poly.entity_id
_entity_poly.type
_entity_poly.pdbx_seq_one_letter_code
_entity_poly.pdbx_strand_id
1 'polypeptide(L)'
;MTNWEKFHLQISKYYMFPENSKVVENLLKDLATRKIIGVEQLPGGTQLKLILTFDDGAKALFKPMRFPRDVETLPNHFYFTDFERHVSEIASFHLDKVLGFRRTPPCVGRKVNISEEFYPLVEPDLHKTFFISPAGNVCFHGQCTYYCDTSHAICGDPHMLEGSLSIWLPPRNILDRKPVRSPWRRSYNKRRKAAWETDNYYCVNQVKTVPPYNHGRRIYDLMDLAVFDYLTGNMDRHHYDEVFTFGNDSALIHLDHGRGFGRTSYDEFTNILPLLQCCVLRLSTFNKLYSFHLGPKRLSDAMRESMANDPVAPVLTEPHLKAMDRRVGKILECLRSCIKINDAAGVFLDDIVADSSQFSNHSRFGNSSRDDLSIILPLLQCCVIRLSTFNRLFHFHVGQKRLSDLMQDSMANDPIAPVLTERQLKALDRRVKNILLCIRSCVMTNGPQITFLDDLMDMP
;
A
#
# COMPACT_ATOMS: atom_id res chain seq x y z
N MET A 1 14.18 16.99 -11.08
CA MET A 1 13.30 16.35 -10.09
C MET A 1 14.06 15.22 -9.41
N THR A 2 14.24 15.30 -8.10
CA THR A 2 14.89 14.30 -7.25
C THR A 2 14.03 13.03 -7.14
N ASN A 3 14.58 11.94 -6.60
CA ASN A 3 13.81 10.70 -6.45
C ASN A 3 12.70 10.81 -5.40
N TRP A 4 12.89 11.62 -4.35
CA TRP A 4 11.86 11.84 -3.35
C TRP A 4 10.67 12.63 -3.91
N GLU A 5 10.92 13.64 -4.76
CA GLU A 5 9.88 14.39 -5.46
C GLU A 5 9.09 13.48 -6.43
N LYS A 6 9.81 12.66 -7.21
CA LYS A 6 9.19 11.66 -8.09
C LYS A 6 8.34 10.66 -7.31
N PHE A 7 8.82 10.21 -6.14
CA PHE A 7 8.05 9.31 -5.28
C PHE A 7 6.77 9.98 -4.77
N HIS A 8 6.83 11.24 -4.34
CA HIS A 8 5.63 11.98 -3.93
C HIS A 8 4.58 12.05 -5.04
N LEU A 9 5.00 12.19 -6.30
CA LEU A 9 4.09 12.15 -7.46
C LEU A 9 3.53 10.76 -7.79
N GLN A 10 4.13 9.68 -7.27
CA GLN A 10 3.63 8.31 -7.44
C GLN A 10 2.53 7.94 -6.44
N ILE A 11 2.37 8.71 -5.36
CA ILE A 11 1.35 8.45 -4.34
C ILE A 11 -0.03 8.59 -4.99
N SER A 12 -0.84 7.53 -4.88
CA SER A 12 -2.15 7.42 -5.51
C SER A 12 -3.24 7.10 -4.49
N LYS A 13 -4.49 7.03 -4.98
CA LYS A 13 -5.65 6.62 -4.18
C LYS A 13 -5.51 5.23 -3.55
N TYR A 14 -4.78 4.31 -4.19
CA TYR A 14 -4.79 2.88 -3.80
C TYR A 14 -3.46 2.37 -3.24
N TYR A 15 -2.35 3.04 -3.56
CA TYR A 15 -0.99 2.67 -3.17
C TYR A 15 -0.08 3.89 -3.11
N MET A 16 1.03 3.76 -2.39
CA MET A 16 2.08 4.79 -2.30
C MET A 16 3.07 4.76 -3.46
N PHE A 17 3.28 3.59 -4.06
CA PHE A 17 4.14 3.42 -5.22
C PHE A 17 3.67 2.24 -6.10
N PRO A 18 3.90 2.28 -7.42
CA PRO A 18 3.55 1.18 -8.31
C PRO A 18 4.48 -0.03 -8.11
N GLU A 19 4.02 -1.19 -8.56
CA GLU A 19 4.85 -2.40 -8.60
C GLU A 19 6.11 -2.16 -9.47
N ASN A 20 7.24 -2.73 -9.05
CA ASN A 20 8.54 -2.58 -9.73
C ASN A 20 9.01 -1.13 -9.95
N SER A 21 8.62 -0.21 -9.05
CA SER A 21 9.03 1.20 -9.13
C SER A 21 10.55 1.38 -9.01
N LYS A 22 11.21 1.71 -10.13
CA LYS A 22 12.62 2.13 -10.15
C LYS A 22 12.88 3.43 -9.39
N VAL A 23 11.86 4.28 -9.25
CA VAL A 23 11.94 5.49 -8.42
C VAL A 23 12.16 5.12 -6.95
N VAL A 24 11.43 4.12 -6.45
CA VAL A 24 11.58 3.65 -5.07
C VAL A 24 12.94 2.98 -4.87
N GLU A 25 13.40 2.14 -5.80
CA GLU A 25 14.73 1.52 -5.71
C GLU A 25 15.85 2.58 -5.62
N ASN A 26 15.79 3.60 -6.48
CA ASN A 26 16.76 4.70 -6.45
C ASN A 26 16.61 5.58 -5.20
N LEU A 27 15.39 5.80 -4.71
CA LEU A 27 15.14 6.55 -3.48
C LEU A 27 15.74 5.85 -2.25
N LEU A 28 15.62 4.53 -2.14
CA LEU A 28 16.23 3.77 -1.05
C LEU A 28 17.77 3.91 -1.08
N LYS A 29 18.38 3.91 -2.27
CA LYS A 29 19.81 4.17 -2.44
C LYS A 29 20.19 5.60 -2.03
N ASP A 30 19.40 6.58 -2.42
CA ASP A 30 19.61 7.98 -2.01
C ASP A 30 19.57 8.11 -0.49
N LEU A 31 18.55 7.58 0.19
CA LEU A 31 18.46 7.60 1.65
C LEU A 31 19.64 6.91 2.33
N ALA A 32 20.11 5.80 1.78
CA ALA A 32 21.24 5.05 2.34
C ALA A 32 22.59 5.77 2.21
N THR A 33 22.79 6.62 1.19
CA THR A 33 24.13 7.14 0.84
C THR A 33 24.27 8.66 0.84
N ARG A 34 23.18 9.42 0.71
CA ARG A 34 23.27 10.88 0.62
C ARG A 34 23.81 11.51 1.89
N LYS A 35 24.43 12.68 1.73
CA LYS A 35 24.98 13.46 2.84
C LYS A 35 23.85 14.00 3.71
N ILE A 36 23.97 13.78 5.02
CA ILE A 36 23.08 14.38 6.03
C ILE A 36 23.57 15.81 6.29
N ILE A 37 22.65 16.77 6.28
CA ILE A 37 22.94 18.20 6.50
C ILE A 37 22.17 18.80 7.68
N GLY A 38 21.25 18.04 8.28
CA GLY A 38 20.53 18.47 9.48
C GLY A 38 19.95 17.28 10.23
N VAL A 39 19.97 17.35 11.56
CA VAL A 39 19.43 16.33 12.45
C VAL A 39 18.58 17.00 13.53
N GLU A 40 17.27 16.76 13.47
CA GLU A 40 16.30 17.34 14.41
C GLU A 40 15.64 16.20 15.18
N GLN A 41 15.28 16.41 16.44
CA GLN A 41 14.45 15.44 17.14
C GLN A 41 12.97 15.68 16.80
N LEU A 42 12.22 14.62 16.49
CA LEU A 42 10.77 14.74 16.31
C LEU A 42 10.11 15.10 17.66
N PRO A 43 9.43 16.26 17.78
CA PRO A 43 8.78 16.64 19.03
C PRO A 43 7.55 15.79 19.32
N GLY A 44 7.26 15.58 20.60
CA GLY A 44 6.01 14.95 21.06
C GLY A 44 5.90 13.43 20.85
N GLY A 45 6.99 12.76 20.44
CA GLY A 45 7.04 11.30 20.34
C GLY A 45 7.03 10.59 21.70
N THR A 46 6.54 9.34 21.72
CA THR A 46 6.65 8.47 22.90
C THR A 46 8.08 7.97 23.08
N GLN A 47 8.69 7.46 22.01
CA GLN A 47 10.09 7.03 21.97
C GLN A 47 10.92 7.93 21.05
N LEU A 48 12.25 7.82 21.14
CA LEU A 48 13.20 8.61 20.37
C LEU A 48 13.06 8.38 18.86
N LYS A 49 12.82 9.47 18.12
CA LYS A 49 12.77 9.50 16.66
C LYS A 49 13.45 10.78 16.19
N LEU A 50 14.29 10.69 15.17
CA LEU A 50 14.97 11.84 14.59
C LEU A 50 14.44 12.13 13.18
N ILE A 51 14.54 13.37 12.74
CA ILE A 51 14.31 13.81 11.38
C ILE A 51 15.68 14.13 10.80
N LEU A 52 16.08 13.40 9.76
CA LEU A 52 17.30 13.70 9.02
C LEU A 52 16.93 14.49 7.77
N THR A 53 17.66 15.57 7.51
CA THR A 53 17.57 16.35 6.27
C THR A 53 18.81 16.07 5.43
N PHE A 54 18.61 15.78 4.14
CA PHE A 54 19.68 15.46 3.19
C PHE A 54 20.01 16.64 2.26
N ASP A 55 21.17 16.57 1.62
CA ASP A 55 21.69 17.59 0.71
C ASP A 55 20.81 17.91 -0.51
N ASP A 56 19.92 17.00 -0.89
CA ASP A 56 18.92 17.17 -1.95
C ASP A 56 17.56 17.69 -1.45
N GLY A 57 17.51 18.11 -0.18
CA GLY A 57 16.30 18.59 0.47
C GLY A 57 15.34 17.49 0.93
N ALA A 58 15.64 16.21 0.70
CA ALA A 58 14.83 15.12 1.26
C ALA A 58 14.85 15.18 2.79
N LYS A 59 13.73 14.80 3.41
CA LYS A 59 13.68 14.48 4.85
C LYS A 59 13.37 12.99 5.04
N ALA A 60 13.87 12.39 6.10
CA ALA A 60 13.49 11.04 6.50
C ALA A 60 13.37 10.92 8.02
N LEU A 61 12.43 10.09 8.46
CA LEU A 61 12.30 9.69 9.86
C LEU A 61 13.33 8.60 10.16
N PHE A 62 14.28 8.90 11.04
CA PHE A 62 15.28 7.97 11.53
C PHE A 62 14.87 7.38 12.88
N LYS A 63 14.90 6.05 12.97
CA LYS A 63 14.78 5.32 14.25
C LYS A 63 16.07 4.56 14.51
N PRO A 64 16.75 4.80 15.65
CA PRO A 64 18.01 4.15 15.93
C PRO A 64 17.85 2.68 16.33
N MET A 65 18.88 1.89 16.07
CA MET A 65 19.05 0.56 16.65
C MET A 65 19.23 0.68 18.16
N ARG A 66 18.50 -0.16 18.90
CA ARG A 66 18.57 -0.22 20.37
C ARG A 66 19.13 -1.55 20.87
N PHE A 67 18.75 -2.65 20.23
CA PHE A 67 19.13 -4.00 20.65
C PHE A 67 19.65 -4.81 19.46
N PRO A 68 20.51 -5.82 19.72
CA PRO A 68 20.81 -6.88 18.78
C PRO A 68 19.56 -7.57 18.22
N ARG A 69 19.69 -8.16 17.04
CA ARG A 69 18.57 -8.74 16.26
C ARG A 69 17.88 -9.93 16.93
N ASP A 70 18.59 -10.62 17.81
CA ASP A 70 18.15 -11.82 18.53
C ASP A 70 17.41 -11.50 19.84
N VAL A 71 17.37 -10.22 20.25
CA VAL A 71 16.65 -9.81 21.45
C VAL A 71 15.14 -9.79 21.23
N GLU A 72 14.45 -10.72 21.88
CA GLU A 72 12.99 -10.76 21.91
C GLU A 72 12.39 -9.87 23.01
N THR A 73 11.18 -9.38 22.76
CA THR A 73 10.34 -8.73 23.77
C THR A 73 10.05 -9.69 24.92
N LEU A 74 10.36 -9.24 26.14
CA LEU A 74 10.12 -10.04 27.34
C LEU A 74 8.62 -10.41 27.45
N PRO A 75 8.27 -11.66 27.85
CA PRO A 75 6.87 -12.10 27.94
C PRO A 75 6.00 -11.26 28.88
N ASN A 76 6.61 -10.60 29.87
CA ASN A 76 5.92 -9.75 30.85
C ASN A 76 5.72 -8.30 30.37
N HIS A 77 6.30 -7.90 29.24
CA HIS A 77 6.10 -6.57 28.69
C HIS A 77 4.75 -6.46 27.99
N PHE A 78 3.98 -5.45 28.36
CA PHE A 78 2.80 -5.08 27.60
C PHE A 78 3.21 -4.42 26.27
N TYR A 79 2.34 -4.52 25.26
CA TYR A 79 2.51 -3.87 23.96
C TYR A 79 2.78 -2.35 24.05
N PHE A 80 2.25 -1.67 25.07
CA PHE A 80 2.47 -0.24 25.27
C PHE A 80 3.81 0.10 25.93
N THR A 81 4.53 -0.88 26.50
CA THR A 81 5.88 -0.70 27.07
C THR A 81 6.98 -1.25 26.17
N ASP A 82 6.64 -1.89 25.05
CA ASP A 82 7.66 -2.45 24.16
C ASP A 82 8.49 -1.35 23.49
N PHE A 83 9.78 -1.63 23.32
CA PHE A 83 10.71 -0.77 22.63
C PHE A 83 10.47 -0.83 21.12
N GLU A 84 10.58 0.30 20.44
CA GLU A 84 10.59 0.29 18.98
C GLU A 84 11.91 -0.31 18.45
N ARG A 85 11.83 -1.03 17.33
CA ARG A 85 12.94 -1.67 16.62
C ARG A 85 13.01 -1.11 15.21
N HIS A 86 14.15 -0.53 14.85
CA HIS A 86 14.38 0.02 13.52
C HIS A 86 14.19 -1.03 12.41
N VAL A 87 14.66 -2.26 12.64
CA VAL A 87 14.48 -3.36 11.68
C VAL A 87 13.04 -3.79 11.47
N SER A 88 12.17 -3.52 12.44
CA SER A 88 10.76 -3.78 12.26
C SER A 88 10.16 -2.84 11.21
N GLU A 89 10.60 -1.58 11.14
CA GLU A 89 10.16 -0.65 10.09
C GLU A 89 10.64 -1.10 8.71
N ILE A 90 11.92 -1.46 8.60
CA ILE A 90 12.53 -1.93 7.35
C ILE A 90 11.81 -3.20 6.86
N ALA A 91 11.74 -4.22 7.71
CA ALA A 91 11.09 -5.48 7.36
C ALA A 91 9.60 -5.31 7.03
N SER A 92 8.91 -4.38 7.69
CA SER A 92 7.51 -4.08 7.42
C SER A 92 7.30 -3.45 6.05
N PHE A 93 8.18 -2.54 5.62
CA PHE A 93 8.18 -2.02 4.24
C PHE A 93 8.36 -3.14 3.21
N HIS A 94 9.32 -4.04 3.43
CA HIS A 94 9.55 -5.17 2.55
C HIS A 94 8.38 -6.17 2.53
N LEU A 95 7.76 -6.44 3.68
CA LEU A 95 6.58 -7.31 3.78
C LEU A 95 5.38 -6.71 3.05
N ASP A 96 5.13 -5.42 3.22
CA ASP A 96 4.05 -4.70 2.57
C ASP A 96 4.18 -4.72 1.04
N LYS A 97 5.42 -4.56 0.54
CA LYS A 97 5.77 -4.74 -0.88
C LYS A 97 5.57 -6.20 -1.33
N VAL A 98 6.05 -7.17 -0.57
CA VAL A 98 5.96 -8.61 -0.90
C VAL A 98 4.51 -9.11 -0.93
N LEU A 99 3.64 -8.61 -0.05
CA LEU A 99 2.21 -8.90 -0.05
C LEU A 99 1.44 -8.18 -1.17
N GLY A 100 2.07 -7.20 -1.84
CA GLY A 100 1.46 -6.43 -2.91
C GLY A 100 0.58 -5.27 -2.44
N PHE A 101 0.62 -4.92 -1.15
CA PHE A 101 -0.14 -3.78 -0.62
C PHE A 101 0.42 -2.45 -1.10
N ARG A 102 1.74 -2.24 -0.98
CA ARG A 102 2.46 -1.02 -1.37
C ARG A 102 1.89 0.24 -0.70
N ARG A 103 1.57 0.14 0.58
CA ARG A 103 0.96 1.15 1.45
C ARG A 103 1.86 1.60 2.60
N THR A 104 3.04 1.01 2.74
CA THR A 104 4.09 1.46 3.67
C THR A 104 5.04 2.43 2.97
N PRO A 105 5.44 3.57 3.58
CA PRO A 105 6.45 4.43 2.98
C PRO A 105 7.79 3.71 2.78
N PRO A 106 8.54 4.01 1.69
CA PRO A 106 9.89 3.48 1.50
C PRO A 106 10.77 3.63 2.74
N CYS A 107 11.31 2.49 3.21
CA CYS A 107 12.16 2.42 4.38
C CYS A 107 13.42 1.59 4.10
N VAL A 108 14.60 2.10 4.47
CA VAL A 108 15.90 1.46 4.25
C VAL A 108 16.75 1.50 5.52
N GLY A 109 17.63 0.52 5.70
CA GLY A 109 18.67 0.58 6.72
C GLY A 109 19.83 1.49 6.36
N ARG A 110 20.42 2.16 7.37
CA ARG A 110 21.68 2.90 7.23
C ARG A 110 22.50 2.81 8.51
N LYS A 111 23.82 2.68 8.35
CA LYS A 111 24.79 2.93 9.43
C LYS A 111 25.31 4.36 9.30
N VAL A 112 25.32 5.09 10.40
CA VAL A 112 25.74 6.49 10.48
C VAL A 112 26.85 6.64 11.51
N ASN A 113 27.85 7.48 11.22
CA ASN A 113 28.82 7.89 12.22
C ASN A 113 28.21 9.02 13.06
N ILE A 114 27.73 8.74 14.28
CA ILE A 114 27.02 9.76 15.07
C ILE A 114 27.91 10.90 15.57
N SER A 115 29.23 10.72 15.58
CA SER A 115 30.18 11.78 15.93
C SER A 115 30.39 12.77 14.80
N GLU A 116 30.36 12.30 13.55
CA GLU A 116 30.65 13.13 12.38
C GLU A 116 29.38 13.57 11.63
N GLU A 117 28.39 12.68 11.53
CA GLU A 117 27.16 12.92 10.77
C GLU A 117 26.02 13.46 11.64
N PHE A 118 26.05 13.28 12.97
CA PHE A 118 24.97 13.75 13.85
C PHE A 118 25.43 14.88 14.78
N TYR A 119 26.39 14.63 15.65
CA TYR A 119 26.82 15.57 16.70
C TYR A 119 27.03 17.04 16.23
N PRO A 120 27.67 17.33 15.09
CA PRO A 120 27.84 18.71 14.63
C PRO A 120 26.57 19.33 14.00
N LEU A 121 25.53 18.55 13.72
CA LEU A 121 24.32 18.96 12.99
C LEU A 121 23.06 18.98 13.85
N VAL A 122 23.13 18.53 15.11
CA VAL A 122 21.98 18.46 16.02
C VAL A 122 21.66 19.82 16.64
N GLU A 123 20.38 20.04 16.91
CA GLU A 123 19.91 21.23 17.63
C GLU A 123 20.40 21.27 19.11
N PRO A 124 20.44 22.45 19.75
CA PRO A 124 21.04 22.62 21.07
C PRO A 124 20.49 21.69 22.16
N ASP A 125 19.19 21.38 22.14
CA ASP A 125 18.57 20.55 23.17
C ASP A 125 18.88 19.07 23.01
N LEU A 126 18.98 18.57 21.77
CA LEU A 126 19.45 17.23 21.49
C LEU A 126 20.96 17.11 21.75
N HIS A 127 21.74 18.13 21.39
CA HIS A 127 23.19 18.19 21.61
C HIS A 127 23.56 18.00 23.09
N LYS A 128 22.81 18.60 24.02
CA LYS A 128 23.03 18.45 25.48
C LYS A 128 22.88 17.01 25.99
N THR A 129 22.22 16.14 25.23
CA THR A 129 22.00 14.73 25.63
C THR A 129 23.13 13.80 25.20
N PHE A 130 24.11 14.29 24.44
CA PHE A 130 25.27 13.50 24.04
C PHE A 130 26.28 13.35 25.18
N PHE A 131 26.87 12.16 25.32
CA PHE A 131 27.90 11.86 26.30
C PHE A 131 28.76 10.67 25.86
N ILE A 132 29.87 10.43 26.56
CA ILE A 132 30.72 9.26 26.37
C ILE A 132 30.42 8.26 27.48
N SER A 133 30.09 7.01 27.12
CA SER A 133 29.86 5.95 28.10
C SER A 133 31.17 5.52 28.79
N PRO A 134 31.10 4.80 29.92
CA PRO A 134 32.29 4.21 30.55
C PRO A 134 33.08 3.26 29.64
N ALA A 135 32.46 2.73 28.58
CA ALA A 135 33.11 1.88 27.59
C ALA A 135 33.77 2.66 26.45
N GLY A 136 33.73 4.01 26.47
CA GLY A 136 34.29 4.86 25.42
C GLY A 136 33.38 5.08 24.21
N ASN A 137 32.12 4.62 24.27
CA ASN A 137 31.17 4.79 23.15
C ASN A 137 30.49 6.15 23.20
N VAL A 138 30.22 6.73 22.04
CA VAL A 138 29.42 7.95 21.92
C VAL A 138 27.96 7.58 22.04
N CYS A 139 27.24 8.25 22.94
CA CYS A 139 25.86 7.97 23.26
C CYS A 139 25.02 9.24 23.27
N PHE A 140 23.71 9.10 23.06
CA PHE A 140 22.72 10.16 23.27
C PHE A 140 21.38 9.55 23.64
N HIS A 141 20.56 10.28 24.39
CA HIS A 141 19.23 9.79 24.80
C HIS A 141 18.07 10.64 24.27
N GLY A 142 18.31 11.88 23.82
CA GLY A 142 17.25 12.80 23.38
C GLY A 142 16.20 13.10 24.47
N GLN A 143 15.04 13.56 24.06
CA GLN A 143 13.97 14.06 24.93
C GLN A 143 12.60 13.52 24.51
N CYS A 144 12.18 12.40 25.09
CA CYS A 144 10.88 11.79 24.84
C CYS A 144 10.26 11.25 26.12
N THR A 145 8.99 10.86 26.06
CA THR A 145 8.28 10.45 27.29
C THR A 145 8.71 9.08 27.80
N TYR A 146 9.12 8.15 26.91
CA TYR A 146 9.53 6.79 27.25
C TYR A 146 10.99 6.54 26.90
N TYR A 147 11.79 6.17 27.90
CA TYR A 147 13.14 5.63 27.71
C TYR A 147 14.14 6.60 27.03
N CYS A 148 13.93 7.91 27.17
CA CYS A 148 14.88 8.96 26.80
C CYS A 148 15.60 9.48 28.05
N ASP A 149 16.40 8.61 28.65
CA ASP A 149 17.23 8.88 29.82
C ASP A 149 18.59 8.19 29.67
N THR A 150 19.54 8.49 30.56
CA THR A 150 20.91 7.93 30.50
C THR A 150 20.94 6.40 30.57
N SER A 151 20.03 5.76 31.31
CA SER A 151 19.97 4.29 31.46
C SER A 151 19.45 3.59 30.20
N HIS A 152 18.77 4.33 29.34
CA HIS A 152 18.21 3.86 28.07
C HIS A 152 18.81 4.60 26.87
N ALA A 153 20.00 5.18 27.01
CA ALA A 153 20.67 5.89 25.92
C ALA A 153 20.95 4.96 24.73
N ILE A 154 20.98 5.56 23.54
CA ILE A 154 21.43 4.93 22.32
C ILE A 154 22.91 5.21 22.16
N CYS A 155 23.70 4.16 21.94
CA CYS A 155 25.15 4.26 21.83
C CYS A 155 25.62 3.69 20.49
N GLY A 156 26.65 4.31 19.91
CA GLY A 156 27.41 3.71 18.82
C GLY A 156 28.38 2.64 19.31
N ASP A 157 29.12 2.05 18.37
CA ASP A 157 30.21 1.10 18.64
C ASP A 157 31.50 1.47 17.87
N PRO A 158 32.38 2.32 18.46
CA PRO A 158 32.03 3.32 19.46
C PRO A 158 31.26 4.52 18.84
N HIS A 159 31.37 4.73 17.53
CA HIS A 159 30.76 5.86 16.80
C HIS A 159 29.67 5.44 15.82
N MET A 160 29.72 4.20 15.32
CA MET A 160 28.79 3.74 14.30
C MET A 160 27.48 3.32 14.95
N LEU A 161 26.38 3.87 14.46
CA LEU A 161 25.03 3.51 14.87
C LEU A 161 24.22 3.11 13.65
N GLU A 162 23.53 1.98 13.76
CA GLU A 162 22.57 1.56 12.74
C GLU A 162 21.18 2.16 13.01
N GLY A 163 20.39 2.38 11.97
CA GLY A 163 18.99 2.75 12.12
C GLY A 163 18.20 2.61 10.81
N SER A 164 16.89 2.82 10.91
CA SER A 164 15.96 2.77 9.79
C SER A 164 15.63 4.18 9.33
N LEU A 165 15.62 4.40 8.03
CA LEU A 165 15.23 5.65 7.39
C LEU A 165 13.95 5.45 6.59
N SER A 166 12.83 5.98 7.09
CA SER A 166 11.58 6.06 6.35
C SER A 166 11.46 7.42 5.68
N ILE A 167 11.21 7.46 4.37
CA ILE A 167 11.04 8.72 3.64
C ILE A 167 9.93 9.59 4.26
N TRP A 168 10.16 10.90 4.33
CA TRP A 168 9.14 11.84 4.78
C TRP A 168 8.01 11.96 3.75
N LEU A 169 6.78 11.91 4.24
CA LEU A 169 5.59 12.05 3.41
C LEU A 169 5.37 13.52 3.04
N PRO A 170 4.62 13.81 1.95
CA PRO A 170 4.21 15.17 1.66
C PRO A 170 3.55 15.82 2.89
N PRO A 171 3.74 17.13 3.07
CA PRO A 171 3.13 17.85 4.18
C PRO A 171 1.62 17.75 4.11
N ARG A 172 0.94 17.86 5.27
CA ARG A 172 -0.50 17.61 5.39
C ARG A 172 -1.38 18.57 4.57
N ASN A 173 -0.86 19.72 4.15
CA ASN A 173 -1.57 20.64 3.25
C ASN A 173 -1.56 20.16 1.78
N ILE A 174 -0.68 19.24 1.41
CA ILE A 174 -0.61 18.62 0.08
C ILE A 174 -1.25 17.23 0.12
N LEU A 175 -0.84 16.40 1.07
CA LEU A 175 -1.42 15.08 1.33
C LEU A 175 -2.21 15.15 2.64
N ASP A 176 -3.48 15.56 2.56
CA ASP A 176 -4.37 15.58 3.73
C ASP A 176 -4.54 14.14 4.21
N ARG A 177 -4.00 13.89 5.40
CA ARG A 177 -4.08 12.61 6.09
C ARG A 177 -4.31 12.84 7.56
N LYS A 178 -5.10 11.98 8.19
CA LYS A 178 -5.39 12.05 9.63
C LYS A 178 -5.31 10.68 10.29
N PRO A 179 -4.75 10.61 11.51
CA PRO A 179 -4.83 9.39 12.30
C PRO A 179 -6.28 9.20 12.75
N VAL A 180 -6.84 8.02 12.49
CA VAL A 180 -8.19 7.63 12.91
C VAL A 180 -8.07 6.49 13.91
N ARG A 181 -8.87 6.56 14.98
CA ARG A 181 -8.86 5.57 16.06
C ARG A 181 -9.34 4.22 15.53
N SER A 182 -8.52 3.19 15.72
CA SER A 182 -8.89 1.82 15.35
C SER A 182 -10.09 1.32 16.17
N PRO A 183 -11.09 0.66 15.56
CA PRO A 183 -12.16 -0.02 16.30
C PRO A 183 -11.62 -1.11 17.23
N TRP A 184 -10.52 -1.75 16.82
CA TRP A 184 -9.80 -2.76 17.59
C TRP A 184 -8.64 -2.18 18.41
N ARG A 185 -8.69 -0.88 18.73
CA ARG A 185 -7.72 -0.29 19.65
C ARG A 185 -7.77 -1.04 20.99
N ARG A 186 -6.61 -1.51 21.46
CA ARG A 186 -6.45 -2.13 22.78
C ARG A 186 -6.74 -1.13 23.91
N SER A 187 -6.87 -1.62 25.13
CA SER A 187 -7.24 -0.79 26.28
C SER A 187 -6.13 0.18 26.73
N TYR A 188 -4.85 -0.13 26.46
CA TYR A 188 -3.69 0.55 27.04
C TYR A 188 -3.78 0.57 28.58
N ASN A 189 -4.29 -0.53 29.15
CA ASN A 189 -4.50 -0.68 30.56
C ASN A 189 -4.16 -2.11 31.01
N LYS A 190 -3.47 -2.23 32.14
CA LYS A 190 -3.00 -3.52 32.67
C LYS A 190 -4.12 -4.45 33.15
N ARG A 191 -5.30 -3.90 33.46
CA ARG A 191 -6.42 -4.63 34.09
C ARG A 191 -7.65 -4.74 33.21
N ARG A 192 -7.89 -3.75 32.36
CA ARG A 192 -9.10 -3.67 31.53
C ARG A 192 -8.87 -4.32 30.18
N LYS A 193 -9.81 -5.17 29.76
CA LYS A 193 -9.94 -5.63 28.38
C LYS A 193 -10.73 -4.61 27.56
N ALA A 194 -10.46 -4.55 26.26
CA ALA A 194 -11.28 -3.81 25.30
C ALA A 194 -12.55 -4.61 24.96
N ALA A 195 -13.60 -3.94 24.48
CA ALA A 195 -14.88 -4.58 24.17
C ALA A 195 -14.74 -5.73 23.15
N TRP A 196 -13.91 -5.53 22.13
CA TRP A 196 -13.64 -6.52 21.09
C TRP A 196 -12.85 -7.74 21.59
N GLU A 197 -12.19 -7.67 22.75
CA GLU A 197 -11.49 -8.82 23.36
C GLU A 197 -12.45 -9.75 24.11
N THR A 198 -13.69 -9.29 24.37
CA THR A 198 -14.70 -10.03 25.13
C THR A 198 -15.96 -10.35 24.33
N ASP A 199 -16.19 -9.67 23.21
CA ASP A 199 -17.34 -9.86 22.34
C ASP A 199 -16.91 -10.49 21.00
N ASN A 200 -17.27 -11.76 20.81
CA ASN A 200 -16.98 -12.50 19.57
C ASN A 200 -17.73 -11.96 18.34
N TYR A 201 -18.81 -11.20 18.54
CA TYR A 201 -19.62 -10.61 17.48
C TYR A 201 -19.41 -9.10 17.35
N TYR A 202 -18.36 -8.56 17.99
CA TYR A 202 -18.05 -7.12 18.03
C TYR A 202 -18.07 -6.48 16.64
N CYS A 203 -17.45 -7.13 15.65
CA CYS A 203 -17.41 -6.58 14.30
C CYS A 203 -18.80 -6.47 13.67
N VAL A 204 -19.59 -7.54 13.73
CA VAL A 204 -20.92 -7.60 13.11
C VAL A 204 -21.88 -6.63 13.78
N ASN A 205 -21.84 -6.56 15.12
CA ASN A 205 -22.81 -5.80 15.90
C ASN A 205 -22.45 -4.32 16.05
N GLN A 206 -21.16 -3.97 16.04
CA GLN A 206 -20.71 -2.60 16.36
C GLN A 206 -19.91 -1.95 15.23
N VAL A 207 -18.99 -2.68 14.59
CA VAL A 207 -18.09 -2.07 13.61
C VAL A 207 -18.78 -1.92 12.26
N LYS A 208 -19.32 -3.00 11.70
CA LYS A 208 -19.98 -3.00 10.37
C LYS A 208 -21.34 -2.29 10.37
N THR A 209 -21.81 -1.80 11.50
CA THR A 209 -23.07 -1.03 11.60
C THR A 209 -22.85 0.47 11.47
N VAL A 210 -21.61 0.96 11.53
CA VAL A 210 -21.30 2.41 11.51
C VAL A 210 -20.41 2.80 10.34
N PRO A 211 -20.62 4.00 9.74
CA PRO A 211 -19.67 4.57 8.78
C PRO A 211 -18.29 4.80 9.43
N PRO A 212 -17.19 4.66 8.66
CA PRO A 212 -17.12 4.27 7.25
C PRO A 212 -17.00 2.75 7.03
N TYR A 213 -17.23 1.91 8.05
CA TYR A 213 -16.98 0.45 7.96
C TYR A 213 -18.16 -0.35 7.44
N ASN A 214 -19.36 0.24 7.47
CA ASN A 214 -20.59 -0.38 6.97
C ASN A 214 -20.64 -0.50 5.44
N HIS A 215 -19.88 0.33 4.71
CA HIS A 215 -19.83 0.32 3.24
C HIS A 215 -18.42 0.56 2.70
N GLY A 216 -18.17 0.09 1.48
CA GLY A 216 -16.94 0.35 0.75
C GLY A 216 -15.73 -0.42 1.27
N ARG A 217 -14.54 0.13 1.00
CA ARG A 217 -13.27 -0.59 1.16
C ARG A 217 -12.73 -0.65 2.59
N ARG A 218 -13.20 0.23 3.49
CA ARG A 218 -12.49 0.48 4.75
C ARG A 218 -12.42 -0.73 5.65
N ILE A 219 -13.51 -1.51 5.73
CA ILE A 219 -13.49 -2.76 6.49
C ILE A 219 -12.41 -3.71 5.96
N TYR A 220 -12.31 -3.86 4.64
CA TYR A 220 -11.31 -4.72 4.00
C TYR A 220 -9.88 -4.19 4.19
N ASP A 221 -9.65 -2.87 4.18
CA ASP A 221 -8.34 -2.31 4.50
C ASP A 221 -7.90 -2.63 5.92
N LEU A 222 -8.83 -2.63 6.89
CA LEU A 222 -8.52 -3.06 8.25
C LEU A 222 -8.27 -4.56 8.35
N MET A 223 -8.86 -5.38 7.49
CA MET A 223 -8.56 -6.82 7.44
C MET A 223 -7.17 -7.09 6.86
N ASP A 224 -6.79 -6.39 5.79
CA ASP A 224 -5.42 -6.44 5.25
C ASP A 224 -4.39 -5.99 6.31
N LEU A 225 -4.70 -4.90 7.03
CA LEU A 225 -3.85 -4.40 8.10
C LEU A 225 -3.78 -5.37 9.30
N ALA A 226 -4.87 -6.04 9.65
CA ALA A 226 -4.89 -7.07 10.70
C ALA A 226 -4.06 -8.30 10.29
N VAL A 227 -4.16 -8.74 9.02
CA VAL A 227 -3.28 -9.78 8.45
C VAL A 227 -1.81 -9.34 8.53
N PHE A 228 -1.52 -8.11 8.14
CA PHE A 228 -0.18 -7.54 8.19
C PHE A 228 0.38 -7.51 9.63
N ASP A 229 -0.37 -6.94 10.57
CA ASP A 229 0.02 -6.83 11.97
C ASP A 229 0.08 -8.20 12.67
N TYR A 230 -0.69 -9.21 12.23
CA TYR A 230 -0.55 -10.58 12.71
C TYR A 230 0.76 -11.24 12.23
N LEU A 231 1.11 -11.06 10.95
CA LEU A 231 2.36 -11.59 10.40
C LEU A 231 3.59 -10.99 11.08
N THR A 232 3.58 -9.68 11.35
CA THR A 232 4.67 -9.00 12.06
C THR A 232 4.62 -9.24 13.58
N GLY A 233 3.44 -9.51 14.15
CA GLY A 233 3.21 -9.54 15.59
C GLY A 233 3.09 -8.16 16.22
N ASN A 234 2.83 -7.12 15.43
CA ASN A 234 2.66 -5.75 15.90
C ASN A 234 1.32 -5.60 16.66
N MET A 235 1.38 -5.36 17.96
CA MET A 235 0.20 -5.23 18.81
C MET A 235 -0.27 -3.79 18.99
N ASP A 236 0.46 -2.81 18.46
CA ASP A 236 0.29 -1.39 18.80
C ASP A 236 -0.55 -0.59 17.79
N ARG A 237 -1.42 -1.28 17.03
CA ARG A 237 -2.30 -0.66 16.04
C ARG A 237 -3.49 0.08 16.68
N HIS A 238 -3.20 1.16 17.42
CA HIS A 238 -4.24 1.98 18.05
C HIS A 238 -4.92 2.97 17.11
N HIS A 239 -4.24 3.34 16.03
CA HIS A 239 -4.69 4.26 15.01
C HIS A 239 -4.24 3.73 13.64
N TYR A 240 -4.93 4.17 12.60
CA TYR A 240 -4.50 4.01 11.21
C TYR A 240 -4.55 5.37 10.52
N ASP A 241 -3.72 5.59 9.49
CA ASP A 241 -3.68 6.85 8.74
C ASP A 241 -4.59 6.77 7.51
N GLU A 242 -5.60 7.62 7.48
CA GLU A 242 -6.50 7.79 6.34
C GLU A 242 -6.09 9.00 5.50
N VAL A 243 -6.13 8.86 4.18
CA VAL A 243 -5.79 9.92 3.21
C VAL A 243 -7.06 10.55 2.66
N PHE A 244 -7.33 11.82 2.94
CA PHE A 244 -8.51 12.53 2.46
C PHE A 244 -8.32 13.19 1.10
N THR A 245 -7.07 13.40 0.65
CA THR A 245 -6.76 13.99 -0.67
C THR A 245 -7.47 13.30 -1.84
N PHE A 246 -7.73 11.98 -1.74
CA PHE A 246 -8.39 11.20 -2.80
C PHE A 246 -9.86 10.86 -2.49
N GLY A 247 -10.46 11.55 -1.51
CA GLY A 247 -11.81 11.27 -0.99
C GLY A 247 -11.87 10.07 -0.04
N ASN A 248 -13.08 9.75 0.41
CA ASN A 248 -13.35 8.75 1.47
C ASN A 248 -13.01 7.29 1.08
N ASP A 249 -12.73 7.03 -0.20
CA ASP A 249 -12.42 5.71 -0.74
C ASP A 249 -10.91 5.52 -1.00
N SER A 250 -10.07 6.18 -0.21
CA SER A 250 -8.61 6.06 -0.27
C SER A 250 -8.07 4.89 0.55
N ALA A 251 -6.84 4.47 0.21
CA ALA A 251 -6.13 3.44 0.95
C ALA A 251 -5.61 4.00 2.28
N LEU A 252 -5.46 3.08 3.24
CA LEU A 252 -4.73 3.37 4.46
C LEU A 252 -3.24 3.44 4.18
N ILE A 253 -2.54 4.35 4.85
CA ILE A 253 -1.08 4.31 4.93
C ILE A 253 -0.73 3.41 6.11
N HIS A 254 0.12 2.42 5.86
CA HIS A 254 0.66 1.54 6.89
C HIS A 254 1.87 2.24 7.53
N LEU A 255 1.73 2.67 8.79
CA LEU A 255 2.75 3.39 9.56
C LEU A 255 3.01 2.73 10.91
N ASP A 256 4.02 3.22 11.64
CA ASP A 256 4.32 2.83 13.03
C ASP A 256 4.44 1.31 13.23
N HIS A 257 5.43 0.72 12.54
CA HIS A 257 5.69 -0.71 12.64
C HIS A 257 6.76 -1.05 13.66
N GLY A 258 7.34 -0.07 14.37
CA GLY A 258 8.46 -0.26 15.29
C GLY A 258 8.24 -1.34 16.38
N ARG A 259 7.00 -1.70 16.71
CA ARG A 259 6.66 -2.76 17.69
C ARG A 259 6.27 -4.11 17.08
N GLY A 260 6.59 -4.30 15.79
CA GLY A 260 6.58 -5.62 15.15
C GLY A 260 7.85 -6.41 15.45
N PHE A 261 7.83 -7.68 15.03
CA PHE A 261 8.95 -8.62 15.14
C PHE A 261 9.57 -8.70 16.54
N GLY A 262 8.73 -8.60 17.59
CA GLY A 262 9.20 -8.69 18.97
C GLY A 262 9.46 -10.12 19.43
N ARG A 263 8.75 -11.13 18.90
CA ARG A 263 8.85 -12.52 19.35
C ARG A 263 8.80 -13.51 18.18
N THR A 264 9.66 -14.53 18.19
CA THR A 264 9.75 -15.55 17.11
C THR A 264 8.94 -16.80 17.44
N SER A 265 8.80 -17.10 18.74
CA SER A 265 8.19 -18.33 19.27
C SER A 265 6.74 -18.16 19.73
N TYR A 266 6.19 -16.94 19.63
CA TYR A 266 4.83 -16.60 20.05
C TYR A 266 4.08 -15.91 18.91
N ASP A 267 2.81 -16.30 18.72
CA ASP A 267 1.92 -15.71 17.72
C ASP A 267 0.74 -15.08 18.44
N GLU A 268 0.61 -13.76 18.37
CA GLU A 268 -0.43 -13.02 19.08
C GLU A 268 -1.79 -13.17 18.38
N PHE A 269 -2.59 -14.15 18.80
CA PHE A 269 -3.88 -14.44 18.17
C PHE A 269 -4.86 -13.27 18.25
N THR A 270 -4.75 -12.39 19.25
CA THR A 270 -5.66 -11.24 19.33
C THR A 270 -5.51 -10.26 18.17
N ASN A 271 -4.38 -10.27 17.44
CA ASN A 271 -4.20 -9.46 16.23
C ASN A 271 -5.05 -9.93 15.04
N ILE A 272 -5.40 -11.23 14.96
CA ILE A 272 -6.24 -11.75 13.85
C ILE A 272 -7.73 -11.80 14.20
N LEU A 273 -8.11 -11.44 15.42
CA LEU A 273 -9.52 -11.36 15.82
C LEU A 273 -10.38 -10.44 14.94
N PRO A 274 -9.90 -9.30 14.39
CA PRO A 274 -10.70 -8.53 13.43
C PRO A 274 -11.16 -9.40 12.25
N LEU A 275 -10.26 -10.22 11.69
CA LEU A 275 -10.59 -11.12 10.59
C LEU A 275 -11.59 -12.20 11.01
N LEU A 276 -11.41 -12.79 12.19
CA LEU A 276 -12.31 -13.83 12.71
C LEU A 276 -13.71 -13.28 13.04
N GLN A 277 -13.79 -12.05 13.56
CA GLN A 277 -15.05 -11.41 13.95
C GLN A 277 -15.81 -10.87 12.74
N CYS A 278 -15.12 -10.32 11.75
CA CYS A 278 -15.75 -9.75 10.57
C CYS A 278 -16.00 -10.77 9.45
N CYS A 279 -15.17 -11.82 9.41
CA CYS A 279 -15.13 -12.84 8.36
C CYS A 279 -15.23 -12.28 6.94
N VAL A 280 -14.46 -11.22 6.65
CA VAL A 280 -14.33 -10.66 5.30
C VAL A 280 -12.85 -10.43 4.96
N LEU A 281 -12.44 -10.64 3.71
CA LEU A 281 -11.08 -10.38 3.23
C LEU A 281 -11.09 -10.13 1.72
N ARG A 282 -10.10 -9.40 1.21
CA ARG A 282 -9.85 -9.31 -0.23
C ARG A 282 -9.38 -10.63 -0.81
N LEU A 283 -9.88 -10.97 -1.99
CA LEU A 283 -9.47 -12.17 -2.71
C LEU A 283 -8.00 -12.08 -3.15
N SER A 284 -7.52 -10.89 -3.50
CA SER A 284 -6.11 -10.63 -3.82
C SER A 284 -5.19 -11.00 -2.65
N THR A 285 -5.53 -10.57 -1.43
CA THR A 285 -4.80 -10.88 -0.20
C THR A 285 -4.82 -12.39 0.10
N PHE A 286 -5.99 -13.03 -0.02
CA PHE A 286 -6.09 -14.48 0.15
C PHE A 286 -5.20 -15.23 -0.85
N ASN A 287 -5.28 -14.91 -2.14
CA ASN A 287 -4.50 -15.57 -3.17
C ASN A 287 -3.00 -15.44 -2.93
N LYS A 288 -2.55 -14.26 -2.46
CA LYS A 288 -1.15 -14.05 -2.12
C LYS A 288 -0.71 -14.94 -0.95
N LEU A 289 -1.47 -14.96 0.15
CA LEU A 289 -1.19 -15.81 1.31
C LEU A 289 -1.21 -17.30 0.95
N TYR A 290 -2.21 -17.72 0.17
CA TYR A 290 -2.34 -19.10 -0.29
C TYR A 290 -1.16 -19.51 -1.17
N SER A 291 -0.69 -18.61 -2.04
CA SER A 291 0.50 -18.85 -2.87
C SER A 291 1.77 -19.05 -2.05
N PHE A 292 1.93 -18.34 -0.93
CA PHE A 292 3.06 -18.55 -0.02
C PHE A 292 2.96 -19.85 0.79
N HIS A 293 1.74 -20.37 0.98
CA HIS A 293 1.51 -21.58 1.75
C HIS A 293 1.62 -22.87 0.94
N LEU A 294 1.15 -22.90 -0.31
CA LEU A 294 1.18 -24.09 -1.17
C LEU A 294 2.04 -23.95 -2.42
N GLY A 295 2.39 -22.72 -2.80
CA GLY A 295 3.21 -22.47 -3.98
C GLY A 295 4.69 -22.80 -3.76
N PRO A 296 5.51 -22.64 -4.81
CA PRO A 296 6.92 -23.03 -4.80
C PRO A 296 7.80 -22.13 -3.92
N LYS A 297 7.32 -20.94 -3.56
CA LYS A 297 8.08 -19.92 -2.82
C LYS A 297 7.35 -19.56 -1.54
N ARG A 298 7.99 -19.79 -0.40
CA ARG A 298 7.46 -19.42 0.93
C ARG A 298 7.54 -17.91 1.16
N LEU A 299 6.79 -17.41 2.15
CA LEU A 299 6.86 -16.00 2.52
C LEU A 299 8.25 -15.67 3.08
N SER A 300 8.83 -16.56 3.88
CA SER A 300 10.21 -16.45 4.37
C SER A 300 11.23 -16.22 3.25
N ASP A 301 11.15 -16.99 2.16
CA ASP A 301 12.07 -16.86 1.02
C ASP A 301 11.86 -15.56 0.25
N ALA A 302 10.61 -15.16 0.04
CA ALA A 302 10.29 -13.87 -0.59
C ALA A 302 10.78 -12.69 0.23
N MET A 303 10.65 -12.75 1.56
CA MET A 303 11.19 -11.75 2.48
C MET A 303 12.71 -11.72 2.44
N ARG A 304 13.37 -12.87 2.46
CA ARG A 304 14.84 -12.98 2.40
C ARG A 304 15.39 -12.32 1.15
N GLU A 305 14.81 -12.61 -0.02
CA GLU A 305 15.21 -11.99 -1.28
C GLU A 305 14.93 -10.49 -1.30
N SER A 306 13.75 -10.08 -0.84
CA SER A 306 13.36 -8.65 -0.82
C SER A 306 14.32 -7.81 0.01
N MET A 307 14.77 -8.31 1.17
CA MET A 307 15.66 -7.60 2.10
C MET A 307 17.16 -7.83 1.84
N ALA A 308 17.53 -8.70 0.89
CA ALA A 308 18.92 -9.13 0.70
C ALA A 308 19.88 -7.97 0.36
N ASN A 309 19.37 -6.95 -0.33
CA ASN A 309 20.13 -5.79 -0.78
C ASN A 309 20.01 -4.58 0.17
N ASP A 310 19.30 -4.71 1.29
CA ASP A 310 19.27 -3.63 2.27
C ASP A 310 20.67 -3.48 2.91
N PRO A 311 21.21 -2.25 3.08
CA PRO A 311 22.54 -2.03 3.65
C PRO A 311 22.76 -2.60 5.06
N VAL A 312 21.69 -2.91 5.80
CA VAL A 312 21.77 -3.51 7.15
C VAL A 312 21.37 -4.98 7.18
N ALA A 313 21.42 -5.64 6.01
CA ALA A 313 21.24 -7.08 5.92
C ALA A 313 22.27 -7.83 6.80
N PRO A 314 21.86 -8.88 7.55
CA PRO A 314 20.50 -9.40 7.64
C PRO A 314 19.55 -8.49 8.47
N VAL A 315 18.38 -8.18 7.91
CA VAL A 315 17.35 -7.36 8.59
C VAL A 315 16.59 -8.16 9.64
N LEU A 316 16.10 -9.35 9.28
CA LEU A 316 15.43 -10.30 10.18
C LEU A 316 16.27 -11.55 10.41
N THR A 317 16.10 -12.18 11.56
CA THR A 317 16.70 -13.48 11.88
C THR A 317 15.89 -14.62 11.26
N GLU A 318 16.55 -15.77 11.06
CA GLU A 318 15.88 -16.98 10.53
C GLU A 318 14.67 -17.44 11.37
N PRO A 319 14.69 -17.39 12.72
CA PRO A 319 13.51 -17.65 13.53
C PRO A 319 12.31 -16.75 13.20
N HIS A 320 12.51 -15.46 12.90
CA HIS A 320 11.42 -14.58 12.49
C HIS A 320 10.85 -14.98 11.13
N LEU A 321 11.70 -15.31 10.16
CA LEU A 321 11.26 -15.75 8.83
C LEU A 321 10.42 -17.04 8.93
N LYS A 322 10.85 -18.02 9.74
CA LYS A 322 10.07 -19.25 10.01
C LYS A 322 8.75 -18.96 10.72
N ALA A 323 8.74 -18.00 11.65
CA ALA A 323 7.52 -17.58 12.34
C ALA A 323 6.48 -17.01 11.37
N MET A 324 6.91 -16.27 10.34
CA MET A 324 6.01 -15.72 9.32
C MET A 324 5.31 -16.83 8.53
N ASP A 325 6.02 -17.87 8.08
CA ASP A 325 5.40 -19.01 7.38
C ASP A 325 4.38 -19.75 8.26
N ARG A 326 4.70 -19.93 9.55
CA ARG A 326 3.77 -20.49 10.54
C ARG A 326 2.52 -19.63 10.69
N ARG A 327 2.68 -18.31 10.77
CA ARG A 327 1.57 -17.34 10.89
C ARG A 327 0.69 -17.32 9.65
N VAL A 328 1.25 -17.46 8.44
CA VAL A 328 0.46 -17.61 7.19
C VAL A 328 -0.49 -18.81 7.30
N GLY A 329 0.00 -19.96 7.77
CA GLY A 329 -0.84 -21.15 7.97
C GLY A 329 -2.02 -20.87 8.91
N LYS A 330 -1.78 -20.20 10.04
CA LYS A 330 -2.83 -19.84 11.01
C LYS A 330 -3.86 -18.84 10.46
N ILE A 331 -3.45 -17.91 9.60
CA ILE A 331 -4.39 -17.02 8.90
C ILE A 331 -5.31 -17.84 7.98
N LEU A 332 -4.75 -18.79 7.22
CA LEU A 332 -5.54 -19.64 6.33
C LEU A 332 -6.51 -20.56 7.10
N GLU A 333 -6.13 -21.05 8.28
CA GLU A 333 -7.02 -21.78 9.18
C GLU A 333 -8.19 -20.91 9.70
N CYS A 334 -7.90 -19.65 10.04
CA CYS A 334 -8.92 -18.66 10.40
C CYS A 334 -9.91 -18.45 9.25
N LEU A 335 -9.41 -18.23 8.03
CA LEU A 335 -10.25 -18.06 6.84
C LEU A 335 -11.07 -19.30 6.52
N ARG A 336 -10.49 -20.50 6.66
CA ARG A 336 -11.23 -21.76 6.50
C ARG A 336 -12.41 -21.85 7.45
N SER A 337 -12.25 -21.38 8.69
CA SER A 337 -13.34 -21.34 9.67
C SER A 337 -14.43 -20.33 9.26
N CYS A 338 -14.05 -19.16 8.76
CA CYS A 338 -15.00 -18.18 8.22
C CYS A 338 -15.78 -18.70 7.01
N ILE A 339 -15.12 -19.39 6.06
CA ILE A 339 -15.75 -19.96 4.86
C ILE A 339 -16.78 -21.04 5.23
N LYS A 340 -16.49 -21.87 6.23
CA LYS A 340 -17.45 -22.88 6.72
C LYS A 340 -18.74 -22.28 7.26
N ILE A 341 -18.71 -21.03 7.72
CA ILE A 341 -19.86 -20.35 8.35
C ILE A 341 -20.61 -19.49 7.33
N ASN A 342 -19.91 -18.78 6.44
CA ASN A 342 -20.48 -17.74 5.58
C ASN A 342 -20.37 -18.03 4.06
N ASP A 343 -19.89 -19.22 3.68
CA ASP A 343 -19.46 -19.57 2.32
C ASP A 343 -18.34 -18.68 1.78
N ALA A 344 -17.69 -19.10 0.69
CA ALA A 344 -16.57 -18.33 0.11
C ALA A 344 -17.02 -16.95 -0.40
N ALA A 345 -18.21 -16.86 -0.97
CA ALA A 345 -18.76 -15.62 -1.52
C ALA A 345 -19.11 -14.58 -0.42
N GLY A 346 -19.43 -15.03 0.80
CA GLY A 346 -19.68 -14.14 1.94
C GLY A 346 -18.39 -13.64 2.61
N VAL A 347 -17.28 -14.34 2.41
CA VAL A 347 -15.98 -14.00 2.99
C VAL A 347 -15.13 -13.14 2.05
N PHE A 348 -15.10 -13.48 0.76
CA PHE A 348 -14.18 -12.82 -0.17
C PHE A 348 -14.83 -11.68 -0.94
N LEU A 349 -14.22 -10.50 -0.84
CA LEU A 349 -14.42 -9.44 -1.82
C LEU A 349 -13.53 -9.71 -3.02
N ASP A 350 -14.12 -9.99 -4.17
CA ASP A 350 -13.38 -10.12 -5.42
C ASP A 350 -12.91 -8.74 -5.91
N ASP A 351 -11.67 -8.43 -5.54
CA ASP A 351 -10.94 -7.22 -5.92
C ASP A 351 -9.86 -7.50 -6.98
N ILE A 352 -9.68 -8.76 -7.36
CA ILE A 352 -8.84 -9.15 -8.50
C ILE A 352 -9.57 -8.73 -9.78
N VAL A 353 -10.89 -8.91 -9.77
CA VAL A 353 -11.81 -8.35 -10.74
C VAL A 353 -11.87 -6.82 -10.67
N ALA A 354 -11.23 -6.15 -9.69
CA ALA A 354 -11.12 -4.70 -9.64
C ALA A 354 -9.88 -4.16 -10.37
N ASP A 355 -8.75 -4.88 -10.39
CA ASP A 355 -7.62 -4.56 -11.29
C ASP A 355 -7.88 -5.05 -12.73
N SER A 356 -8.81 -5.99 -12.87
CA SER A 356 -9.53 -6.25 -14.11
C SER A 356 -10.95 -5.66 -14.10
N SER A 357 -11.25 -4.58 -13.36
CA SER A 357 -12.55 -3.88 -13.55
C SER A 357 -12.49 -2.92 -14.74
N GLN A 358 -11.34 -2.89 -15.40
CA GLN A 358 -11.23 -2.57 -16.83
C GLN A 358 -11.39 -3.79 -17.77
N PHE A 359 -11.48 -5.04 -17.30
CA PHE A 359 -11.43 -6.24 -18.15
C PHE A 359 -12.22 -7.53 -17.81
N SER A 360 -12.98 -7.68 -16.72
CA SER A 360 -13.63 -8.97 -16.38
C SER A 360 -15.14 -8.95 -16.18
N ASN A 361 -15.84 -7.88 -16.59
CA ASN A 361 -17.20 -8.06 -17.13
C ASN A 361 -17.20 -8.42 -18.63
N HIS A 362 -16.03 -8.73 -19.19
CA HIS A 362 -15.90 -9.24 -20.54
C HIS A 362 -15.25 -10.61 -20.55
N SER A 363 -15.94 -11.61 -19.98
CA SER A 363 -15.93 -12.95 -20.58
C SER A 363 -16.68 -12.95 -21.94
N ARG A 364 -16.49 -11.89 -22.75
CA ARG A 364 -17.01 -11.62 -24.11
C ARG A 364 -16.69 -10.16 -24.45
N PHE A 365 -15.90 -9.91 -25.49
CA PHE A 365 -15.85 -8.62 -26.20
C PHE A 365 -17.26 -8.24 -26.69
N GLY A 366 -18.05 -7.61 -25.80
CA GLY A 366 -19.49 -7.41 -25.95
C GLY A 366 -20.30 -8.70 -26.24
N ASN A 367 -21.62 -8.63 -26.12
CA ASN A 367 -22.48 -9.68 -26.67
C ASN A 367 -22.57 -9.47 -28.20
N SER A 368 -21.96 -10.33 -29.01
CA SER A 368 -22.01 -10.21 -30.49
C SER A 368 -23.43 -10.29 -31.05
N SER A 369 -24.37 -10.86 -30.28
CA SER A 369 -25.77 -11.04 -30.67
C SER A 369 -26.70 -9.92 -30.19
N ARG A 370 -26.20 -8.96 -29.39
CA ARG A 370 -27.02 -7.85 -28.86
C ARG A 370 -26.23 -6.55 -28.88
N ASP A 371 -26.83 -5.51 -29.44
CA ASP A 371 -26.30 -4.15 -29.37
C ASP A 371 -27.14 -3.37 -28.35
N ASP A 372 -26.49 -2.85 -27.31
CA ASP A 372 -27.14 -2.03 -26.29
C ASP A 372 -27.11 -0.55 -26.70
N LEU A 373 -28.23 -0.06 -27.21
CA LEU A 373 -28.35 1.31 -27.70
C LEU A 373 -28.34 2.35 -26.58
N SER A 374 -28.53 1.94 -25.31
CA SER A 374 -28.39 2.86 -24.17
C SER A 374 -26.96 3.41 -24.03
N ILE A 375 -25.96 2.67 -24.55
CA ILE A 375 -24.56 3.09 -24.53
C ILE A 375 -24.32 4.32 -25.41
N ILE A 376 -25.05 4.45 -26.53
CA ILE A 376 -24.95 5.61 -27.43
C ILE A 376 -25.99 6.69 -27.10
N LEU A 377 -26.72 6.53 -25.99
CA LEU A 377 -27.71 7.50 -25.55
C LEU A 377 -27.12 8.92 -25.33
N PRO A 378 -25.90 9.09 -24.78
CA PRO A 378 -25.28 10.42 -24.72
C PRO A 378 -25.08 11.05 -26.10
N LEU A 379 -24.72 10.26 -27.12
CA LEU A 379 -24.60 10.75 -28.50
C LEU A 379 -25.96 11.16 -29.06
N LEU A 380 -27.02 10.41 -28.77
CA LEU A 380 -28.39 10.73 -29.18
C LEU A 380 -28.94 11.97 -28.45
N GLN A 381 -28.59 12.16 -27.18
CA GLN A 381 -29.09 13.26 -26.35
C GLN A 381 -28.33 14.55 -26.58
N CYS A 382 -27.00 14.48 -26.62
CA CYS A 382 -26.17 15.65 -26.86
C CYS A 382 -26.16 16.00 -28.34
N CYS A 383 -26.25 15.02 -29.24
CA CYS A 383 -26.16 15.21 -30.69
C CYS A 383 -24.93 16.01 -31.12
N VAL A 384 -23.79 15.79 -30.48
CA VAL A 384 -22.52 16.43 -30.81
C VAL A 384 -21.42 15.38 -30.94
N ILE A 385 -20.65 15.44 -32.03
CA ILE A 385 -19.49 14.58 -32.28
C ILE A 385 -18.39 15.36 -33.00
N ARG A 386 -17.12 15.03 -32.74
CA ARG A 386 -15.98 15.57 -33.49
C ARG A 386 -16.01 15.13 -34.95
N LEU A 387 -15.76 16.07 -35.87
CA LEU A 387 -15.74 15.81 -37.31
C LEU A 387 -14.69 14.74 -37.68
N SER A 388 -13.51 14.77 -37.05
CA SER A 388 -12.47 13.75 -37.24
C SER A 388 -12.95 12.33 -36.87
N THR A 389 -13.80 12.21 -35.85
CA THR A 389 -14.33 10.93 -35.37
C THR A 389 -15.42 10.41 -36.28
N PHE A 390 -16.31 11.29 -36.75
CA PHE A 390 -17.27 10.95 -37.80
C PHE A 390 -16.57 10.45 -39.07
N ASN A 391 -15.55 11.16 -39.54
CA ASN A 391 -14.81 10.79 -40.76
C ASN A 391 -14.17 9.40 -40.65
N ARG A 392 -13.57 9.05 -39.50
CA ARG A 392 -13.02 7.71 -39.25
C ARG A 392 -14.10 6.62 -39.27
N LEU A 393 -15.21 6.84 -38.57
CA LEU A 393 -16.33 5.89 -38.54
C LEU A 393 -16.98 5.72 -39.90
N PHE A 394 -17.15 6.82 -40.64
CA PHE A 394 -17.67 6.80 -42.00
C PHE A 394 -16.72 6.03 -42.93
N HIS A 395 -15.41 6.27 -42.83
CA HIS A 395 -14.41 5.52 -43.59
C HIS A 395 -14.46 4.01 -43.29
N PHE A 396 -14.66 3.59 -42.04
CA PHE A 396 -14.84 2.17 -41.72
C PHE A 396 -16.14 1.56 -42.28
N HIS A 397 -17.12 2.39 -42.63
CA HIS A 397 -18.40 1.95 -43.17
C HIS A 397 -18.43 1.90 -44.70
N VAL A 398 -17.83 2.90 -45.37
CA VAL A 398 -17.87 3.05 -46.84
C VAL A 398 -16.52 2.85 -47.53
N GLY A 399 -15.42 2.83 -46.78
CA GLY A 399 -14.07 2.69 -47.30
C GLY A 399 -13.72 1.26 -47.72
N GLN A 400 -12.50 1.09 -48.25
CA GLN A 400 -12.03 -0.19 -48.78
C GLN A 400 -11.79 -1.27 -47.72
N LYS A 401 -11.52 -0.88 -46.46
CA LYS A 401 -11.36 -1.79 -45.32
C LYS A 401 -12.34 -1.44 -44.22
N ARG A 402 -13.08 -2.44 -43.73
CA ARG A 402 -13.97 -2.30 -42.58
C ARG A 402 -13.19 -2.26 -41.28
N LEU A 403 -13.84 -1.84 -40.19
CA LEU A 403 -13.24 -1.88 -38.87
C LEU A 403 -12.86 -3.32 -38.49
N SER A 404 -13.70 -4.30 -38.83
CA SER A 404 -13.40 -5.71 -38.64
C SER A 404 -12.11 -6.16 -39.33
N ASP A 405 -11.89 -5.78 -40.60
CA ASP A 405 -10.69 -6.14 -41.36
C ASP A 405 -9.42 -5.54 -40.73
N LEU A 406 -9.47 -4.26 -40.33
CA LEU A 406 -8.34 -3.58 -39.68
C LEU A 406 -8.00 -4.17 -38.31
N MET A 407 -9.03 -4.53 -37.54
CA MET A 407 -8.86 -5.21 -36.26
C MET A 407 -8.23 -6.59 -36.47
N GLN A 408 -8.69 -7.34 -37.46
CA GLN A 408 -8.13 -8.66 -37.79
C GLN A 408 -6.65 -8.55 -38.20
N ASP A 409 -6.30 -7.60 -39.05
CA ASP A 409 -4.90 -7.34 -39.47
C ASP A 409 -4.02 -6.94 -38.27
N SER A 410 -4.52 -6.04 -37.41
CA SER A 410 -3.78 -5.56 -36.23
C SER A 410 -3.50 -6.65 -35.19
N MET A 411 -4.33 -7.69 -35.13
CA MET A 411 -4.23 -8.79 -34.16
C MET A 411 -3.63 -10.07 -34.77
N ALA A 412 -3.24 -10.06 -36.05
CA ALA A 412 -2.82 -11.25 -36.79
C ALA A 412 -1.56 -11.92 -36.21
N ASN A 413 -0.68 -11.14 -35.58
CA ASN A 413 0.59 -11.61 -35.01
C ASN A 413 0.51 -11.83 -33.49
N ASP A 414 -0.68 -11.76 -32.90
CA ASP A 414 -0.84 -11.94 -31.46
C ASP A 414 -0.66 -13.43 -31.08
N PRO A 415 0.14 -13.76 -30.03
CA PRO A 415 0.36 -15.14 -29.59
C PRO A 415 -0.92 -15.93 -29.26
N ILE A 416 -2.04 -15.26 -28.99
CA ILE A 416 -3.34 -15.89 -28.69
C ILE A 416 -4.34 -15.75 -29.84
N ALA A 417 -3.89 -15.50 -31.07
CA ALA A 417 -4.76 -15.39 -32.24
C ALA A 417 -5.57 -16.69 -32.52
N PRO A 418 -6.85 -16.59 -32.93
CA PRO A 418 -7.60 -15.35 -33.12
C PRO A 418 -8.08 -14.73 -31.79
N VAL A 419 -7.73 -13.45 -31.56
CA VAL A 419 -8.09 -12.68 -30.35
C VAL A 419 -9.60 -12.39 -30.28
N LEU A 420 -10.24 -12.12 -31.43
CA LEU A 420 -11.68 -11.93 -31.55
C LEU A 420 -12.28 -12.99 -32.48
N THR A 421 -13.47 -13.48 -32.13
CA THR A 421 -14.24 -14.38 -32.99
C THR A 421 -14.82 -13.63 -34.19
N GLU A 422 -15.10 -14.36 -35.27
CA GLU A 422 -15.74 -13.80 -36.47
C GLU A 422 -17.09 -13.10 -36.16
N ARG A 423 -17.85 -13.64 -35.19
CA ARG A 423 -19.11 -13.04 -34.73
C ARG A 423 -18.90 -11.68 -34.06
N GLN A 424 -17.81 -11.54 -33.29
CA GLN A 424 -17.43 -10.29 -32.64
C GLN A 424 -16.95 -9.25 -33.66
N LEU A 425 -16.15 -9.68 -34.66
CA LEU A 425 -15.73 -8.82 -35.76
C LEU A 425 -16.92 -8.29 -36.57
N LYS A 426 -17.86 -9.17 -36.96
CA LYS A 426 -19.12 -8.76 -37.63
C LYS A 426 -19.97 -7.81 -36.79
N ALA A 427 -19.97 -7.98 -35.46
CA ALA A 427 -20.72 -7.09 -34.57
C ALA A 427 -20.12 -5.67 -34.52
N LEU A 428 -18.81 -5.50 -34.73
CA LEU A 428 -18.18 -4.18 -34.79
C LEU A 428 -18.70 -3.36 -35.96
N ASP A 429 -18.71 -3.94 -37.16
CA ASP A 429 -19.20 -3.25 -38.35
C ASP A 429 -20.68 -2.87 -38.23
N ARG A 430 -21.49 -3.76 -37.63
CA ARG A 430 -22.90 -3.48 -37.34
C ARG A 430 -23.07 -2.32 -36.36
N ARG A 431 -22.24 -2.25 -35.31
CA ARG A 431 -22.29 -1.16 -34.32
C ARG A 431 -21.82 0.17 -34.91
N VAL A 432 -20.80 0.17 -35.78
CA VAL A 432 -20.40 1.36 -36.55
C VAL A 432 -21.58 1.88 -37.37
N LYS A 433 -22.32 0.99 -38.04
CA LYS A 433 -23.56 1.36 -38.76
C LYS A 433 -24.61 2.00 -37.84
N ASN A 434 -24.85 1.43 -36.65
CA ASN A 434 -25.82 1.98 -35.69
C ASN A 434 -25.41 3.39 -35.21
N ILE A 435 -24.12 3.60 -34.96
CA ILE A 435 -23.59 4.92 -34.59
C ILE A 435 -23.81 5.93 -35.73
N LEU A 436 -23.50 5.54 -36.97
CA LEU A 436 -23.72 6.40 -38.14
C LEU A 436 -25.21 6.72 -38.38
N LEU A 437 -26.11 5.78 -38.11
CA LEU A 437 -27.56 6.04 -38.15
C LEU A 437 -28.00 7.04 -37.07
N CYS A 438 -27.44 6.94 -35.86
CA CYS A 438 -27.68 7.90 -34.79
C CYS A 438 -27.18 9.30 -35.18
N ILE A 439 -25.95 9.41 -35.71
CA ILE A 439 -25.38 10.68 -36.18
C ILE A 439 -26.24 11.25 -37.31
N ARG A 440 -26.68 10.43 -38.26
CA ARG A 440 -27.58 10.86 -39.33
C ARG A 440 -28.87 11.43 -38.76
N SER A 441 -29.47 10.79 -37.75
CA SER A 441 -30.65 11.32 -37.07
C SER A 441 -30.36 12.70 -36.45
N CYS A 442 -29.25 12.85 -35.73
CA CYS A 442 -28.86 14.13 -35.14
C CYS A 442 -28.64 15.22 -36.19
N VAL A 443 -27.98 14.92 -37.31
CA VAL A 443 -27.80 15.87 -38.43
C VAL A 443 -29.14 16.30 -39.02
N MET A 444 -30.09 15.36 -39.16
CA MET A 444 -31.44 15.69 -39.65
C MET A 444 -32.24 16.55 -38.69
N THR A 445 -32.04 16.39 -37.37
CA THR A 445 -32.77 17.15 -36.34
C THR A 445 -32.16 18.52 -36.06
N ASN A 446 -30.83 18.60 -35.93
CA ASN A 446 -30.12 19.79 -35.44
C ASN A 446 -29.27 20.48 -36.52
N GLY A 447 -29.12 19.87 -37.70
CA GLY A 447 -28.23 20.36 -38.75
C GLY A 447 -26.75 19.99 -38.52
N PRO A 448 -25.93 20.01 -39.58
CA PRO A 448 -24.54 19.57 -39.53
C PRO A 448 -23.64 20.50 -38.69
N GLN A 449 -23.92 21.80 -38.65
CA GLN A 449 -23.10 22.79 -37.92
C GLN A 449 -23.17 22.63 -36.40
N ILE A 450 -24.29 22.12 -35.89
CA ILE A 450 -24.49 21.83 -34.46
C ILE A 450 -24.00 20.41 -34.14
N THR A 451 -24.18 19.48 -35.09
CA THR A 451 -23.85 18.07 -34.87
C THR A 451 -22.34 17.80 -34.91
N PHE A 452 -21.60 18.50 -35.78
CA PHE A 452 -20.18 18.32 -35.93
C PHE A 452 -19.39 19.45 -35.28
N LEU A 453 -18.56 19.09 -34.29
CA LEU A 453 -17.51 19.97 -33.80
C LEU A 453 -16.31 19.86 -34.72
N ASP A 454 -15.95 20.97 -35.36
CA ASP A 454 -14.74 21.04 -36.17
C ASP A 454 -13.50 21.04 -35.26
N ASP A 455 -12.82 19.90 -35.25
CA ASP A 455 -11.57 19.67 -34.53
C ASP A 455 -10.38 19.55 -35.49
N LEU A 456 -10.56 19.92 -36.76
CA LEU A 456 -9.55 19.85 -37.82
C LEU A 456 -8.99 21.24 -38.20
N MET A 457 -9.61 22.34 -37.73
CA MET A 457 -9.13 23.71 -37.97
C MET A 457 -8.21 24.30 -36.89
N ASP A 458 -8.02 23.60 -35.75
CA ASP A 458 -7.11 24.00 -34.66
C ASP A 458 -5.88 23.08 -34.54
N MET A 459 -5.34 22.60 -35.66
CA MET A 459 -3.99 22.03 -35.67
C MET A 459 -2.99 23.07 -36.22
N PRO A 460 -1.90 23.40 -35.49
CA PRO A 460 -0.81 24.17 -36.07
C PRO A 460 -0.13 23.43 -37.22
#